data_AF-A0A8I1KFU2-F1
#
_entry.id   AF-A0A8I1KFU2-F1
#
_cell.length_a   1.000
_cell.length_b   1.000
_cell.length_c   1.000
_cell.angle_alpha   90.00
_cell.angle_beta   90.00
_cell.angle_gamma   90.00
#
_symmetry.space_group_name_H-M   'P 1'
#
loop_
_entity.id
_entity.type
_entity.pdbx_description
1 polymer ?
#
loop_
_entity_poly.entity_id
_entity_poly.type
_entity_poly.pdbx_seq_one_letter_code
_entity_poly.pdbx_strand_id
1 'polypeptide(L)'
;MEPDNSSSATFQNDRLPIIVSAYLDGELLGEELAAFEVLLKENPALASEVEEMRQIEKQLAQIGSDILAEPVPEALLRAIAEFESS
;
A
#
# COMPACT_ATOMS: atom_id res chain seq x y z
N MET A 1 4.32 -33.81 -17.37
CA MET A 1 3.78 -32.87 -16.37
C MET A 1 4.88 -31.87 -16.16
N GLU A 2 4.86 -30.79 -16.93
CA GLU A 2 5.86 -29.71 -16.79
C GLU A 2 5.53 -28.89 -15.54
N PRO A 3 6.52 -28.46 -14.76
CA PRO A 3 6.27 -27.56 -13.65
C PRO A 3 5.79 -26.22 -14.21
N ASP A 4 4.70 -25.72 -13.65
CA ASP A 4 4.04 -24.47 -14.03
C ASP A 4 4.97 -23.29 -13.72
N ASN A 5 5.74 -22.89 -14.72
CA ASN A 5 6.73 -21.83 -14.65
C ASN A 5 6.08 -20.42 -14.67
N SER A 6 4.76 -20.32 -14.53
CA SER A 6 4.01 -19.06 -14.64
C SER A 6 4.20 -18.13 -13.44
N SER A 7 4.44 -18.66 -12.23
CA SER A 7 4.56 -17.81 -11.02
C SER A 7 5.82 -16.94 -11.01
N SER A 8 6.88 -17.37 -11.70
CA SER A 8 8.15 -16.63 -11.76
C SER A 8 8.15 -15.49 -12.80
N ALA A 9 7.15 -15.43 -13.69
CA ALA A 9 7.06 -14.38 -14.71
C ALA A 9 6.35 -13.10 -14.22
N THR A 10 5.56 -13.21 -13.14
CA THR A 10 4.72 -12.12 -12.62
C THR A 10 5.54 -11.03 -11.92
N PHE A 11 6.66 -11.39 -11.30
CA PHE A 11 7.48 -10.50 -10.48
C PHE A 11 8.90 -10.36 -11.05
N GLN A 12 9.02 -9.89 -12.31
CA GLN A 12 10.32 -9.52 -12.87
C GLN A 12 10.99 -8.44 -12.01
N ASN A 13 12.29 -8.55 -11.76
CA ASN A 13 13.05 -7.66 -10.85
C ASN A 13 12.81 -6.17 -11.12
N ASP A 14 12.71 -5.76 -12.38
CA ASP A 14 12.51 -4.35 -12.77
C ASP A 14 11.13 -3.82 -12.36
N ARG A 15 10.15 -4.69 -12.16
CA ARG A 15 8.78 -4.36 -11.71
C ARG A 15 8.58 -4.58 -10.21
N LEU A 16 9.51 -5.25 -9.54
CA LEU A 16 9.40 -5.59 -8.12
C LEU A 16 9.13 -4.36 -7.23
N PRO A 17 9.78 -3.18 -7.44
CA PRO A 17 9.48 -2.00 -6.63
C PRO A 17 8.04 -1.50 -6.77
N ILE A 18 7.48 -1.56 -7.98
CA ILE A 18 6.09 -1.13 -8.25
C ILE A 18 5.11 -2.06 -7.53
N ILE A 19 5.41 -3.36 -7.53
CA ILE A 19 4.56 -4.38 -6.91
C ILE A 19 4.64 -4.29 -5.39
N VAL A 20 5.84 -4.04 -4.84
CA VAL A 20 6.00 -3.74 -3.40
C VAL A 20 5.15 -2.53 -3.01
N SER A 21 5.17 -1.44 -3.77
CA SER A 21 4.31 -0.26 -3.52
C SER A 21 2.82 -0.65 -3.53
N ALA A 22 2.35 -1.30 -4.59
CA ALA A 22 0.95 -1.74 -4.70
C ALA A 22 0.54 -2.68 -3.55
N TYR A 23 1.46 -3.51 -3.05
CA TYR A 23 1.21 -4.37 -1.89
C TYR A 23 1.08 -3.57 -0.59
N LEU A 24 1.94 -2.56 -0.39
CA LEU A 24 1.89 -1.68 0.79
C LEU A 24 0.63 -0.82 0.79
N ASP A 25 0.23 -0.31 -0.37
CA ASP A 25 -0.98 0.48 -0.60
C ASP A 25 -2.28 -0.37 -0.54
N GLY A 26 -2.16 -1.72 -0.49
CA GLY A 26 -3.30 -2.63 -0.45
C GLY A 26 -4.04 -2.78 -1.78
N GLU A 27 -3.40 -2.43 -2.89
CA GLU A 27 -3.94 -2.51 -4.25
C GLU A 27 -3.84 -3.90 -4.87
N LEU A 28 -2.97 -4.77 -4.34
CA LEU A 28 -2.88 -6.17 -4.78
C LEU A 28 -4.08 -6.97 -4.28
N LEU A 29 -4.73 -7.70 -5.19
CA LEU A 29 -5.95 -8.46 -4.91
C LEU A 29 -5.89 -9.88 -5.48
N GLY A 30 -6.67 -10.78 -4.90
CA GLY A 30 -6.90 -12.13 -5.42
C GLY A 30 -5.60 -12.94 -5.60
N GLU A 31 -5.42 -13.50 -6.79
CA GLU A 31 -4.28 -14.37 -7.11
C GLU A 31 -2.93 -13.65 -7.06
N GLU A 32 -2.90 -12.35 -7.39
CA GLU A 32 -1.68 -11.55 -7.37
C GLU A 32 -1.19 -11.32 -5.94
N LEU A 33 -2.10 -11.01 -5.02
CA LEU A 33 -1.81 -10.93 -3.59
C LEU A 33 -1.29 -12.27 -3.06
N ALA A 34 -1.98 -13.37 -3.37
CA ALA A 34 -1.58 -14.70 -2.92
C ALA A 34 -0.19 -15.09 -3.44
N ALA A 35 0.11 -14.81 -4.70
CA ALA A 35 1.41 -15.08 -5.30
C ALA A 35 2.52 -14.23 -4.67
N PHE A 36 2.24 -12.96 -4.38
CA PHE A 36 3.20 -12.07 -3.72
C PHE A 36 3.46 -12.50 -2.26
N GLU A 37 2.44 -12.93 -1.52
CA GLU A 37 2.62 -13.48 -0.17
C GLU A 37 3.45 -14.78 -0.15
N VAL A 38 3.32 -15.62 -1.17
CA VAL A 38 4.20 -16.80 -1.34
C VAL A 38 5.64 -16.34 -1.58
N LEU A 39 5.86 -15.35 -2.45
CA LEU A 39 7.17 -14.79 -2.71
C LEU A 39 7.82 -14.23 -1.43
N LEU A 40 7.07 -13.53 -0.58
CA LEU A 40 7.57 -13.04 0.72
C LEU A 40 7.95 -14.18 1.66
N LYS A 41 7.18 -15.27 1.70
CA LYS A 41 7.50 -16.46 2.52
C LYS A 41 8.77 -17.16 2.04
N GLU A 42 8.98 -17.21 0.73
CA GLU A 42 10.14 -17.86 0.11
C GLU A 42 11.40 -16.98 0.13
N ASN A 43 11.25 -15.66 0.28
CA ASN A 43 12.35 -14.70 0.31
C ASN A 43 12.34 -13.84 1.60
N PRO A 44 12.99 -14.32 2.68
CA PRO A 44 13.07 -13.59 3.95
C PRO A 44 13.72 -12.22 3.86
N ALA A 45 14.64 -12.00 2.91
CA ALA A 45 15.29 -10.70 2.74
C ALA A 45 14.29 -9.66 2.21
N LEU A 46 13.53 -10.04 1.18
CA LEU A 46 12.45 -9.20 0.64
C LEU A 46 11.36 -8.95 1.69
N ALA A 47 10.98 -9.98 2.45
CA ALA A 47 10.00 -9.82 3.54
C ALA A 47 10.46 -8.81 4.60
N SER A 48 11.75 -8.82 4.96
CA SER A 48 12.32 -7.86 5.89
C SER A 48 12.28 -6.43 5.33
N GLU A 49 12.59 -6.25 4.05
CA GLU A 49 12.57 -4.95 3.39
C GLU A 49 11.14 -4.37 3.32
N VAL A 50 10.16 -5.19 2.94
CA VAL A 50 8.74 -4.80 2.91
C VAL A 50 8.24 -4.43 4.30
N GLU A 51 8.64 -5.16 5.34
CA GLU A 51 8.25 -4.83 6.72
C GLU A 51 8.89 -3.51 7.18
N GLU A 52 10.15 -3.25 6.84
CA GLU A 52 10.81 -1.97 7.13
C GLU A 52 10.07 -0.80 6.48
N MET A 53 9.71 -0.93 5.20
CA MET A 53 8.91 0.08 4.49
C MET A 53 7.55 0.32 5.16
N ARG A 54 6.85 -0.75 5.57
CA ARG A 54 5.58 -0.66 6.29
C ARG A 54 5.72 0.11 7.61
N GLN A 55 6.82 -0.12 8.35
CA GLN A 55 7.06 0.60 9.60
C GLN A 55 7.32 2.09 9.34
N ILE A 56 8.05 2.44 8.28
CA ILE A 56 8.29 3.83 7.89
C ILE A 56 6.97 4.53 7.53
N GLU A 57 6.11 3.91 6.73
CA GLU A 57 4.79 4.47 6.38
C GLU A 57 3.92 4.71 7.62
N LYS A 58 3.91 3.76 8.54
CA LYS A 58 3.19 3.90 9.81
C LYS A 58 3.72 5.08 10.64
N GLN A 59 5.03 5.25 10.68
CA GLN A 59 5.65 6.39 11.38
C GLN A 59 5.29 7.72 10.70
N LEU A 60 5.33 7.78 9.37
CA LEU A 60 4.92 8.96 8.60
C LEU A 60 3.44 9.29 8.81
N ALA A 61 2.55 8.30 8.82
CA ALA A 61 1.13 8.50 9.09
C ALA A 61 0.86 9.04 10.51
N GLN A 62 1.71 8.67 11.48
CA GLN A 62 1.62 9.19 12.84
C GLN A 62 2.07 10.66 12.92
N ILE A 63 3.05 11.06 12.10
CA ILE A 63 3.57 12.44 12.03
C ILE A 63 2.51 13.32 11.36
N GLY A 64 1.79 14.10 12.18
CA GLY A 64 0.70 14.99 11.71
C GLY A 64 -0.70 14.52 12.10
N SER A 65 -0.82 13.35 12.73
CA SER A 65 -2.09 12.91 13.35
C SER A 65 -2.63 13.94 14.35
N ASP A 66 -1.75 14.62 15.09
CA ASP A 66 -2.10 15.69 16.02
C ASP A 66 -2.64 16.95 15.32
N ILE A 67 -2.21 17.24 14.09
CA ILE A 67 -2.62 18.43 13.31
C ILE A 67 -4.03 18.23 12.73
N LEU A 68 -4.36 17.00 12.31
CA LEU A 68 -5.65 16.65 11.75
C LEU A 68 -6.72 16.33 12.80
N ALA A 69 -6.35 16.32 14.09
CA ALA A 69 -7.28 16.14 15.20
C ALA A 69 -8.05 17.41 15.56
N GLU A 70 -7.66 18.56 15.01
CA GLU A 70 -8.41 19.81 15.16
C GLU A 70 -9.77 19.72 14.45
N PRO A 71 -10.84 20.26 15.05
CA PRO A 71 -12.14 20.29 14.39
C PRO A 71 -12.03 21.06 13.07
N VAL A 72 -12.66 20.51 12.02
CA VAL A 72 -12.70 21.17 10.71
C VAL A 72 -13.23 22.60 10.89
N PRO A 73 -12.50 23.64 10.43
CA PRO A 73 -12.92 25.03 10.55
C PRO A 73 -14.33 25.25 9.98
N GLU A 74 -15.20 25.93 10.73
CA GLU A 74 -16.59 26.21 10.31
C GLU A 74 -16.69 26.91 8.94
N ALA A 75 -15.68 27.71 8.58
CA ALA A 75 -15.60 28.37 7.29
C ALA A 75 -15.56 27.38 6.11
N LEU A 76 -14.86 26.24 6.27
CA LEU A 76 -14.80 25.19 5.24
C LEU A 76 -16.12 24.43 5.17
N LEU A 77 -16.75 24.15 6.32
CA LEU A 77 -18.07 23.50 6.37
C LEU A 77 -19.14 24.33 5.66
N ARG A 78 -19.13 25.66 5.85
CA ARG A 78 -20.04 26.57 5.16
C ARG A 78 -19.83 26.58 3.65
N ALA A 79 -18.58 26.64 3.20
CA ALA A 79 -18.26 26.63 1.77
C ALA A 79 -18.75 25.35 1.06
N ILE A 80 -18.65 24.19 1.72
CA ILE A 80 -19.17 22.92 1.20
C ILE A 80 -20.70 22.93 1.11
N ALA A 81 -21.37 23.40 2.17
CA ALA A 81 -22.84 23.48 2.19
C ALA A 81 -23.41 24.42 1.11
N GLU A 82 -22.72 25.53 0.86
CA GLU A 82 -23.06 26.47 -0.23
C GLU A 82 -22.86 25.83 -1.61
N PHE A 83 -21.81 25.02 -1.78
CA PHE A 83 -21.53 24.31 -3.03
C PHE A 83 -22.55 23.22 -3.36
N GLU A 84 -23.01 22.44 -2.36
CA GLU A 84 -24.01 21.37 -2.56
C GLU A 84 -25.43 21.89 -2.79
N SER A 85 -25.70 23.15 -2.40
CA SER A 85 -27.01 23.79 -2.56
C SER A 85 -27.19 24.46 -3.93
N SER A 86 -26.19 24.38 -4.81
CA SER A 86 -26.10 25.09 -6.09
C SER A 86 -26.25 24.18 -7.29
#